data_AF-A0A371NWT2-F1
#
_entry.id   AF-A0A371NWT2-F1
#
_cell.length_a   1.000
_cell.length_b   1.000
_cell.length_c   1.000
_cell.angle_alpha   90.00
_cell.angle_beta   90.00
_cell.angle_gamma   90.00
#
_symmetry.space_group_name_H-M   'P 1'
#
loop_
_entity.id
_entity.type
_entity.pdbx_description
1 polymer ?
#
loop_
_entity_poly.entity_id
_entity_poly.type
_entity_poly.pdbx_seq_one_letter_code
_entity_poly.pdbx_strand_id
1 'polypeptide(L)'
;MPAGRGAAWSIGEAIAATHALPASVVRGGGLTARDASEVREEVRRLIERATATGRVPARLSARWRQAVDDDDLWRFETTVTLGGVQADSFLFEDDPDLGPKVVGLVGWHGLSLGDPAVDLAWLSGAKDAADDVHGAYAGASAHAVDAALRVRARLLAELEFARWLVHGETMRRSDIVDDAAALLESLADGVHDDLRVSAGATDVDSALDAAGRVPQAPPVAVDTSMQTDAYRPEDLWQAEGDAADASAEPHERDEQDASAADVTGEETQDLGDLDERAEAAGITGVRGSSGDHGTAKGPSAAGRPLAAPDDDHLDSAEEAQRAARAALQRWTSSASE
;
A
#
# COMPACT_ATOMS: atom_id res chain seq x y z
N MET A 1 -10.14 16.81 5.73
CA MET A 1 -11.32 15.97 5.44
C MET A 1 -11.96 15.53 6.75
N PRO A 2 -13.29 15.43 6.84
CA PRO A 2 -13.97 14.94 8.04
C PRO A 2 -13.77 13.44 8.28
N ALA A 3 -13.83 13.05 9.56
CA ALA A 3 -13.96 11.67 10.01
C ALA A 3 -15.38 11.12 9.77
N GLY A 4 -15.53 9.79 9.82
CA GLY A 4 -16.80 9.06 9.80
C GLY A 4 -17.11 8.31 8.49
N ARG A 5 -18.20 7.54 8.50
CA ARG A 5 -18.75 6.88 7.30
C ARG A 5 -19.12 7.94 6.26
N GLY A 6 -18.61 7.81 5.04
CA GLY A 6 -18.72 8.80 3.97
C GLY A 6 -17.42 8.90 3.16
N ALA A 7 -16.94 10.12 2.91
CA ALA A 7 -15.79 10.38 2.05
C ALA A 7 -14.52 9.60 2.45
N ALA A 8 -14.15 9.59 3.74
CA ALA A 8 -12.95 8.90 4.22
C ALA A 8 -13.02 7.38 3.96
N TRP A 9 -14.17 6.77 4.23
CA TRP A 9 -14.37 5.34 3.97
C TRP A 9 -14.33 5.02 2.47
N SER A 10 -15.04 5.82 1.67
CA SER A 10 -15.09 5.63 0.22
C SER A 10 -13.72 5.82 -0.45
N ILE A 11 -12.87 6.71 0.08
CA ILE A 11 -11.47 6.86 -0.36
C ILE A 11 -10.68 5.58 -0.07
N GLY A 12 -10.77 5.03 1.14
CA GLY A 12 -10.07 3.79 1.49
C GLY A 12 -10.45 2.62 0.60
N GLU A 13 -11.75 2.48 0.31
CA GLU A 13 -12.28 1.48 -0.63
C GLU A 13 -11.78 1.71 -2.06
N ALA A 14 -11.73 2.96 -2.53
CA ALA A 14 -11.24 3.31 -3.86
C ALA A 14 -9.75 3.02 -4.05
N ILE A 15 -8.92 3.32 -3.04
CA ILE A 15 -7.50 2.97 -3.03
C ILE A 15 -7.33 1.44 -3.05
N ALA A 16 -8.08 0.71 -2.22
CA ALA A 16 -8.04 -0.75 -2.18
C ALA A 16 -8.44 -1.38 -3.54
N ALA A 17 -9.48 -0.84 -4.19
CA ALA A 17 -9.91 -1.28 -5.51
C ALA A 17 -8.82 -1.06 -6.58
N THR A 18 -8.10 0.06 -6.50
CA THR A 18 -6.97 0.34 -7.40
C THR A 18 -5.81 -0.63 -7.15
N HIS A 19 -5.46 -0.88 -5.90
CA HIS A 19 -4.41 -1.81 -5.52
C HIS A 19 -4.74 -3.27 -5.87
N ALA A 20 -6.03 -3.61 -5.97
CA ALA A 20 -6.52 -4.93 -6.41
C ALA A 20 -6.47 -5.14 -7.93
N LEU A 21 -6.08 -4.13 -8.73
CA LEU A 21 -5.93 -4.29 -10.17
C LEU A 21 -4.85 -5.35 -10.50
N PRO A 22 -5.06 -6.19 -11.52
CA PRO A 22 -4.07 -7.19 -11.90
C PRO A 22 -2.74 -6.54 -12.32
N ALA A 23 -1.62 -7.12 -11.87
CA ALA A 23 -0.28 -6.69 -12.26
C ALA A 23 -0.02 -6.70 -13.79
N SER A 24 -0.84 -7.44 -14.55
CA SER A 24 -0.80 -7.43 -16.02
C SER A 24 -1.19 -6.08 -16.62
N VAL A 25 -1.98 -5.24 -15.92
CA VAL A 25 -2.32 -3.89 -16.36
C VAL A 25 -1.06 -3.03 -16.49
N VAL A 26 -0.18 -3.09 -15.50
CA VAL A 26 1.10 -2.35 -15.50
C VAL A 26 2.08 -2.98 -16.47
N ARG A 27 2.28 -4.31 -16.40
CA ARG A 27 3.23 -5.02 -17.27
C ARG A 27 2.88 -4.95 -18.74
N GLY A 28 1.60 -5.11 -19.08
CA GLY A 28 1.11 -5.01 -20.46
C GLY A 28 1.23 -3.61 -21.04
N GLY A 29 1.21 -2.58 -20.18
CA GLY A 29 1.46 -1.18 -20.56
C GLY A 29 2.94 -0.79 -20.65
N GLY A 30 3.87 -1.70 -20.34
CA GLY A 30 5.31 -1.37 -20.27
C GLY A 30 5.66 -0.35 -19.18
N LEU A 31 4.81 -0.23 -18.15
CA LEU A 31 4.99 0.68 -17.04
C LEU A 31 5.99 0.10 -16.02
N THR A 32 6.52 0.98 -15.17
CA THR A 32 7.51 0.59 -14.17
C THR A 32 6.94 -0.42 -13.18
N ALA A 33 7.69 -1.48 -12.92
CA ALA A 33 7.38 -2.46 -11.91
C ALA A 33 8.58 -2.65 -11.00
N ARG A 34 8.36 -2.52 -9.69
CA ARG A 34 9.38 -2.67 -8.67
C ARG A 34 8.94 -3.65 -7.61
N ASP A 35 9.85 -4.50 -7.18
CA ASP A 35 9.65 -5.30 -5.98
C ASP A 35 9.97 -4.52 -4.69
N ALA A 36 9.68 -5.11 -3.55
CA ALA A 36 9.90 -4.46 -2.25
C ALA A 36 11.37 -4.14 -1.98
N SER A 37 12.31 -4.94 -2.50
CA SER A 37 13.74 -4.72 -2.33
C SER A 37 14.25 -3.56 -3.19
N GLU A 38 13.72 -3.43 -4.41
CA GLU A 38 14.00 -2.31 -5.30
C GLU A 38 13.46 -1.00 -4.73
N VAL A 39 12.21 -0.99 -4.22
CA VAL A 39 11.65 0.19 -3.54
C VAL A 39 12.48 0.58 -2.33
N ARG A 40 12.87 -0.39 -1.48
CA ARG A 40 13.73 -0.16 -0.30
C ARG A 40 15.05 0.49 -0.69
N GLU A 41 15.66 0.01 -1.77
CA GLU A 41 16.93 0.51 -2.26
C GLU A 41 16.80 1.92 -2.87
N GLU A 42 15.72 2.22 -3.60
CA GLU A 42 15.44 3.58 -4.07
C GLU A 42 15.29 4.57 -2.90
N VAL A 43 14.58 4.17 -1.85
CA VAL A 43 14.43 4.96 -0.63
C VAL A 43 15.78 5.16 0.08
N ARG A 44 16.61 4.11 0.16
CA ARG A 44 17.97 4.21 0.70
C ARG A 44 18.79 5.25 -0.04
N ARG A 45 18.84 5.18 -1.38
CA ARG A 45 19.58 6.14 -2.22
C ARG A 45 19.05 7.56 -2.07
N LEU A 46 17.73 7.74 -1.94
CA LEU A 46 17.15 9.06 -1.67
C LEU A 46 17.66 9.63 -0.34
N ILE A 47 17.65 8.84 0.74
CA ILE A 47 18.13 9.27 2.05
C ILE A 47 19.62 9.63 1.99
N GLU A 48 20.43 8.84 1.29
CA GLU A 48 21.85 9.12 1.10
C GLU A 48 22.08 10.44 0.35
N ARG A 49 21.39 10.66 -0.78
CA ARG A 49 21.46 11.92 -1.53
C ARG A 49 21.02 13.11 -0.69
N ALA A 50 19.87 13.00 -0.03
CA ALA A 50 19.36 14.06 0.84
C ALA A 50 20.34 14.37 1.99
N THR A 51 20.95 13.35 2.60
CA THR A 51 21.92 13.57 3.68
C THR A 51 23.22 14.18 3.15
N ALA A 52 23.66 13.83 1.93
CA ALA A 52 24.86 14.38 1.30
C ALA A 52 24.80 15.90 1.09
N THR A 53 23.60 16.47 0.99
CA THR A 53 23.39 17.94 0.95
C THR A 53 23.89 18.66 2.21
N GLY A 54 24.01 17.94 3.34
CA GLY A 54 24.32 18.51 4.65
C GLY A 54 23.21 19.35 5.27
N ARG A 55 22.02 19.41 4.65
CA ARG A 55 20.87 20.22 5.12
C ARG A 55 19.84 19.43 5.93
N VAL A 56 19.90 18.10 5.91
CA VAL A 56 18.97 17.24 6.67
C VAL A 56 19.36 17.20 8.15
N PRO A 57 18.44 17.47 9.09
CA PRO A 57 18.70 17.34 10.51
C PRO A 57 19.18 15.92 10.89
N ALA A 58 20.23 15.83 11.71
CA ALA A 58 20.88 14.56 12.05
C ALA A 58 19.89 13.51 12.61
N ARG A 59 18.94 13.97 13.44
CA ARG A 59 17.89 13.13 14.04
C ARG A 59 16.99 12.47 12.99
N LEU A 60 16.57 13.21 11.96
CA LEU A 60 15.77 12.66 10.85
C LEU A 60 16.58 11.67 10.03
N SER A 61 17.84 12.01 9.72
CA SER A 61 18.71 11.10 8.96
C SER A 61 18.94 9.76 9.68
N ALA A 62 19.12 9.77 11.01
CA ALA A 62 19.29 8.55 11.80
C ALA A 62 18.00 7.73 11.85
N ARG A 63 16.88 8.40 12.07
CA ARG A 63 15.54 7.81 12.05
C ARG A 63 15.23 7.10 10.72
N TRP A 64 15.45 7.76 9.59
CA TRP A 64 15.14 7.19 8.28
C TRP A 64 16.05 6.03 7.92
N ARG A 65 17.35 6.10 8.24
CA ARG A 65 18.26 4.97 8.07
C ARG A 65 17.82 3.75 8.88
N GLN A 66 17.45 3.96 10.15
CA GLN A 66 16.94 2.88 10.99
C GLN A 66 15.67 2.24 10.40
N ALA A 67 14.75 3.04 9.85
CA ALA A 67 13.55 2.52 9.18
C ALA A 67 13.89 1.74 7.90
N VAL A 68 14.83 2.24 7.09
CA VAL A 68 15.33 1.50 5.91
C VAL A 68 16.02 0.20 6.30
N ASP A 69 16.69 0.14 7.44
CA ASP A 69 17.40 -1.06 7.90
C ASP A 69 16.48 -2.09 8.58
N ASP A 70 15.25 -1.71 8.94
CA ASP A 70 14.25 -2.59 9.55
C ASP A 70 13.59 -3.51 8.49
N ASP A 71 13.98 -4.78 8.46
CA ASP A 71 13.45 -5.75 7.49
C ASP A 71 11.93 -5.95 7.60
N ASP A 72 11.35 -5.84 8.80
CA ASP A 72 9.91 -6.05 8.98
C ASP A 72 9.10 -4.92 8.31
N LEU A 73 9.68 -3.72 8.18
CA LEU A 73 9.05 -2.60 7.50
C LEU A 73 8.83 -2.89 6.00
N TRP A 74 9.76 -3.63 5.37
CA TRP A 74 9.82 -3.85 3.90
C TRP A 74 9.24 -5.18 3.44
N ARG A 75 8.60 -5.97 4.32
CA ARG A 75 7.92 -7.22 3.95
C ARG A 75 6.49 -6.96 3.48
N PHE A 76 6.35 -6.33 2.32
CA PHE A 76 5.04 -6.08 1.70
C PHE A 76 4.89 -6.78 0.34
N GLU A 77 3.64 -6.98 -0.06
CA GLU A 77 3.29 -7.42 -1.40
C GLU A 77 3.11 -6.21 -2.32
N THR A 78 3.75 -6.25 -3.48
CA THR A 78 3.72 -5.14 -4.44
C THR A 78 2.37 -5.10 -5.15
N THR A 79 1.72 -3.95 -5.17
CA THR A 79 0.42 -3.76 -5.81
C THR A 79 0.50 -2.74 -6.93
N VAL A 80 -0.57 -2.63 -7.73
CA VAL A 80 -0.74 -1.47 -8.61
C VAL A 80 -0.91 -0.24 -7.73
N THR A 81 -0.18 0.83 -8.00
CA THR A 81 -0.25 2.10 -7.26
C THR A 81 -0.40 3.25 -8.24
N LEU A 82 -1.02 4.35 -7.81
CA LEU A 82 -1.16 5.58 -8.60
C LEU A 82 0.06 6.49 -8.49
N GLY A 83 1.03 6.13 -7.64
CA GLY A 83 2.31 6.83 -7.49
C GLY A 83 2.26 7.98 -6.48
N GLY A 84 1.23 8.03 -5.62
CA GLY A 84 1.05 9.06 -4.59
C GLY A 84 -0.20 9.88 -4.83
N VAL A 85 -1.37 9.32 -4.52
CA VAL A 85 -2.63 10.10 -4.53
C VAL A 85 -2.63 11.19 -3.46
N GLN A 86 -3.39 12.24 -3.73
CA GLN A 86 -3.69 13.32 -2.81
C GLN A 86 -5.21 13.47 -2.67
N ALA A 87 -5.67 14.31 -1.76
CA ALA A 87 -7.11 14.48 -1.52
C ALA A 87 -7.88 14.98 -2.77
N ASP A 88 -7.24 15.76 -3.63
CA ASP A 88 -7.79 16.26 -4.91
C ASP A 88 -7.80 15.21 -6.04
N SER A 89 -7.21 14.03 -5.81
CA SER A 89 -7.22 12.93 -6.77
C SER A 89 -8.58 12.23 -6.86
N PHE A 90 -9.49 12.49 -5.91
CA PHE A 90 -10.78 11.83 -5.78
C PHE A 90 -11.93 12.76 -6.19
N LEU A 91 -12.78 12.26 -7.08
CA LEU A 91 -14.02 12.92 -7.47
C LEU A 91 -15.18 12.36 -6.65
N PHE A 92 -16.02 13.24 -6.09
CA PHE A 92 -17.12 12.84 -5.21
C PHE A 92 -18.49 13.19 -5.80
N GLU A 93 -19.45 12.31 -5.58
CA GLU A 93 -20.88 12.63 -5.63
C GLU A 93 -21.50 12.41 -4.24
N ASP A 94 -22.49 13.23 -3.89
CA ASP A 94 -23.21 13.08 -2.62
C ASP A 94 -24.31 12.03 -2.78
N ASP A 95 -24.13 10.86 -2.17
CA ASP A 95 -25.16 9.84 -2.09
C ASP A 95 -26.15 10.21 -0.97
N PRO A 96 -27.47 10.24 -1.24
CA PRO A 96 -28.47 10.68 -0.28
C PRO A 96 -28.49 9.85 1.01
N ASP A 97 -28.20 8.54 0.91
CA ASP A 97 -28.31 7.59 2.03
C ASP A 97 -26.96 7.30 2.69
N LEU A 98 -25.88 7.30 1.90
CA LEU A 98 -24.55 6.84 2.32
C LEU A 98 -23.53 7.98 2.46
N GLY A 99 -23.90 9.21 2.09
CA GLY A 99 -23.02 10.39 2.12
C GLY A 99 -22.08 10.48 0.92
N PRO A 100 -21.04 11.34 0.97
CA PRO A 100 -20.16 11.52 -0.17
C PRO A 100 -19.41 10.24 -0.55
N LYS A 101 -19.45 9.89 -1.83
CA LYS A 101 -18.80 8.70 -2.40
C LYS A 101 -17.87 9.07 -3.54
N VAL A 102 -16.73 8.37 -3.61
CA VAL A 102 -15.81 8.43 -4.73
C VAL A 102 -16.49 7.84 -5.97
N VAL A 103 -16.61 8.65 -7.02
CA VAL A 103 -17.15 8.23 -8.33
C VAL A 103 -16.07 8.20 -9.42
N GLY A 104 -14.89 8.74 -9.13
CA GLY A 104 -13.78 8.74 -10.07
C GLY A 104 -12.45 9.06 -9.41
N LEU A 105 -11.38 8.62 -10.06
CA LEU A 105 -10.01 8.97 -9.72
C LEU A 105 -9.33 9.63 -10.91
N VAL A 106 -8.56 10.68 -10.63
CA VAL A 106 -7.67 11.35 -11.58
C VAL A 106 -6.21 11.10 -11.20
N GLY A 107 -5.26 11.52 -12.04
CA GLY A 107 -3.84 11.42 -11.70
C GLY A 107 -3.14 10.10 -12.07
N TRP A 108 -3.67 9.33 -13.01
CA TRP A 108 -3.12 8.02 -13.46
C TRP A 108 -1.70 8.04 -14.07
N HIS A 109 -1.03 9.18 -14.14
CA HIS A 109 0.29 9.31 -14.77
C HIS A 109 1.41 8.64 -13.96
N GLY A 110 1.22 8.44 -12.65
CA GLY A 110 2.15 7.74 -11.76
C GLY A 110 1.93 6.23 -11.66
N LEU A 111 1.05 5.65 -12.51
CA LEU A 111 0.68 4.24 -12.44
C LEU A 111 1.90 3.31 -12.53
N SER A 112 2.10 2.46 -11.51
CA SER A 112 3.23 1.51 -11.46
C SER A 112 2.90 0.30 -10.59
N LEU A 113 3.79 -0.70 -10.55
CA LEU A 113 3.80 -1.71 -9.49
C LEU A 113 4.84 -1.32 -8.43
N GLY A 114 4.46 -1.32 -7.16
CA GLY A 114 5.35 -0.96 -6.07
C GLY A 114 4.69 -1.03 -4.69
N ASP A 115 5.13 -0.14 -3.79
CA ASP A 115 4.66 -0.10 -2.41
C ASP A 115 3.28 0.58 -2.28
N PRO A 116 2.22 -0.14 -1.81
CA PRO A 116 0.91 0.45 -1.59
C PRO A 116 0.92 1.63 -0.60
N ALA A 117 1.94 1.74 0.26
CA ALA A 117 2.05 2.82 1.22
C ALA A 117 2.17 4.22 0.57
N VAL A 118 2.62 4.30 -0.69
CA VAL A 118 2.79 5.58 -1.40
C VAL A 118 1.47 6.33 -1.55
N ASP A 119 0.38 5.61 -1.81
CA ASP A 119 -0.96 6.18 -2.00
C ASP A 119 -1.67 6.52 -0.67
N LEU A 120 -1.04 6.18 0.46
CA LEU A 120 -1.54 6.49 1.81
C LEU A 120 -0.66 7.51 2.54
N ALA A 121 0.49 7.90 1.98
CA ALA A 121 1.46 8.77 2.64
C ALA A 121 0.87 10.12 3.06
N TRP A 122 0.02 10.70 2.22
CA TRP A 122 -0.64 11.99 2.44
C TRP A 122 -1.50 12.03 3.72
N LEU A 123 -1.94 10.88 4.24
CA LEU A 123 -2.74 10.80 5.47
C LEU A 123 -1.97 11.30 6.70
N SER A 124 -0.64 11.39 6.65
CA SER A 124 0.17 12.03 7.69
C SER A 124 -0.24 13.49 7.94
N GLY A 125 -0.74 14.18 6.91
CA GLY A 125 -1.30 15.54 7.00
C GLY A 125 -2.81 15.59 7.29
N ALA A 126 -3.52 14.46 7.19
CA ALA A 126 -4.99 14.37 7.30
C ALA A 126 -5.43 13.53 8.51
N LYS A 127 -4.93 13.90 9.70
CA LYS A 127 -5.07 13.12 10.95
C LYS A 127 -6.51 12.71 11.28
N ASP A 128 -7.47 13.61 11.09
CA ASP A 128 -8.88 13.36 11.43
C ASP A 128 -9.50 12.24 10.58
N ALA A 129 -9.04 12.05 9.33
CA ALA A 129 -9.57 11.04 8.42
C ALA A 129 -8.69 9.78 8.33
N ALA A 130 -7.47 9.82 8.87
CA ALA A 130 -6.46 8.78 8.66
C ALA A 130 -6.92 7.39 9.14
N ASP A 131 -7.51 7.31 10.34
CA ASP A 131 -7.96 6.04 10.91
C ASP A 131 -9.11 5.41 10.10
N ASP A 132 -10.07 6.22 9.66
CA ASP A 132 -11.20 5.76 8.86
C ASP A 132 -10.75 5.30 7.47
N VAL A 133 -9.87 6.05 6.80
CA VAL A 133 -9.33 5.67 5.48
C VAL A 133 -8.54 4.36 5.59
N HIS A 134 -7.66 4.24 6.61
CA HIS A 134 -6.90 3.01 6.81
C HIS A 134 -7.80 1.82 7.18
N GLY A 135 -8.83 2.03 8.00
CA GLY A 135 -9.79 0.99 8.37
C GLY A 135 -10.57 0.49 7.16
N ALA A 136 -11.09 1.41 6.34
CA ALA A 136 -11.79 1.08 5.10
C ALA A 136 -10.88 0.38 4.08
N TYR A 137 -9.66 0.88 3.90
CA TYR A 137 -8.66 0.24 3.04
C TYR A 137 -8.36 -1.20 3.48
N ALA A 138 -8.10 -1.40 4.78
CA ALA A 138 -7.81 -2.73 5.32
C ALA A 138 -9.01 -3.70 5.17
N GLY A 139 -10.24 -3.20 5.38
CA GLY A 139 -11.45 -4.01 5.23
C GLY A 139 -11.80 -4.36 3.78
N ALA A 140 -11.43 -3.51 2.82
CA ALA A 140 -11.67 -3.73 1.39
C ALA A 140 -10.51 -4.42 0.65
N SER A 141 -9.32 -4.49 1.27
CA SER A 141 -8.14 -5.09 0.65
C SER A 141 -8.34 -6.58 0.37
N ALA A 142 -8.07 -6.98 -0.87
CA ALA A 142 -8.02 -8.39 -1.27
C ALA A 142 -6.73 -9.11 -0.82
N HIS A 143 -5.68 -8.33 -0.51
CA HIS A 143 -4.36 -8.84 -0.13
C HIS A 143 -4.24 -9.05 1.38
N ALA A 144 -3.18 -9.74 1.80
CA ALA A 144 -2.86 -9.91 3.21
C ALA A 144 -2.69 -8.56 3.92
N VAL A 145 -3.05 -8.53 5.21
CA VAL A 145 -2.92 -7.31 6.02
C VAL A 145 -1.44 -7.00 6.23
N ASP A 146 -1.02 -5.85 5.72
CA ASP A 146 0.32 -5.32 5.93
C ASP A 146 0.37 -4.49 7.22
N ALA A 147 0.93 -5.08 8.27
CA ALA A 147 1.08 -4.45 9.58
C ALA A 147 2.01 -3.22 9.56
N ALA A 148 2.90 -3.12 8.56
CA ALA A 148 3.89 -2.07 8.42
C ALA A 148 3.43 -0.91 7.53
N LEU A 149 2.27 -1.05 6.85
CA LEU A 149 1.74 -0.09 5.88
C LEU A 149 1.66 1.34 6.41
N ARG A 150 1.09 1.55 7.60
CA ARG A 150 0.95 2.89 8.20
C ARG A 150 2.31 3.53 8.51
N VAL A 151 3.26 2.71 8.97
CA VAL A 151 4.62 3.16 9.30
C VAL A 151 5.37 3.53 8.02
N ARG A 152 5.26 2.71 6.96
CA ARG A 152 5.83 3.03 5.65
C ARG A 152 5.22 4.27 5.03
N ALA A 153 3.90 4.44 5.09
CA ALA A 153 3.22 5.61 4.56
C ALA A 153 3.74 6.90 5.24
N ARG A 154 3.92 6.85 6.57
CA ARG A 154 4.54 7.95 7.32
C ARG A 154 5.98 8.21 6.91
N LEU A 155 6.81 7.16 6.76
CA LEU A 155 8.19 7.31 6.27
C LEU A 155 8.20 8.01 4.90
N LEU A 156 7.38 7.54 3.95
CA LEU A 156 7.31 8.11 2.61
C LEU A 156 6.86 9.57 2.62
N ALA A 157 5.93 9.94 3.51
CA ALA A 157 5.51 11.33 3.72
C ALA A 157 6.64 12.21 4.28
N GLU A 158 7.39 11.72 5.28
CA GLU A 158 8.57 12.41 5.81
C GLU A 158 9.63 12.63 4.71
N LEU A 159 9.78 11.68 3.78
CA LEU A 159 10.74 11.73 2.69
C LEU A 159 10.34 12.64 1.51
N GLU A 160 9.11 13.14 1.45
CA GLU A 160 8.73 14.12 0.41
C GLU A 160 9.54 15.41 0.51
N PHE A 161 9.80 15.90 1.73
CA PHE A 161 10.66 17.07 1.92
C PHE A 161 12.12 16.77 1.53
N ALA A 162 12.56 15.53 1.70
CA ALA A 162 13.88 15.09 1.24
C ALA A 162 13.97 15.05 -0.30
N ARG A 163 12.92 14.56 -0.98
CA ARG A 163 12.81 14.64 -2.45
C ARG A 163 12.89 16.07 -2.94
N TRP A 164 12.13 16.97 -2.31
CA TRP A 164 12.11 18.38 -2.68
C TRP A 164 13.48 19.06 -2.47
N LEU A 165 14.16 18.76 -1.36
CA LEU A 165 15.52 19.23 -1.09
C LEU A 165 16.51 18.79 -2.20
N VAL A 166 16.53 17.50 -2.54
CA VAL A 166 17.40 16.94 -3.59
C VAL A 166 17.08 17.56 -4.96
N HIS A 167 15.80 17.78 -5.24
CA HIS A 167 15.36 18.46 -6.46
C HIS A 167 15.88 19.91 -6.52
N GLY A 168 15.77 20.66 -5.42
CA GLY A 168 16.30 22.02 -5.33
C GLY A 168 17.81 22.10 -5.55
N GLU A 169 18.55 21.15 -4.99
CA GLU A 169 20.00 21.05 -5.18
C GLU A 169 20.36 20.79 -6.65
N THR A 170 19.67 19.83 -7.28
CA THR A 170 19.83 19.46 -8.69
C THR A 170 19.57 20.65 -9.61
N MET A 171 18.49 21.41 -9.35
CA MET A 171 18.12 22.62 -10.07
C MET A 171 19.01 23.84 -9.71
N ARG A 172 19.94 23.70 -8.76
CA ARG A 172 20.79 24.78 -8.21
C ARG A 172 19.98 25.99 -7.72
N ARG A 173 18.80 25.74 -7.15
CA ARG A 173 17.87 26.75 -6.65
C ARG A 173 17.97 26.87 -5.15
N SER A 174 18.75 27.84 -4.67
CA SER A 174 18.98 28.03 -3.24
C SER A 174 17.70 28.38 -2.48
N ASP A 175 16.76 29.08 -3.12
CA ASP A 175 15.45 29.37 -2.55
C ASP A 175 14.65 28.11 -2.21
N ILE A 176 14.66 27.12 -3.12
CA ILE A 176 14.04 25.81 -2.86
C ILE A 176 14.79 25.07 -1.75
N VAL A 177 16.12 25.02 -1.83
CA VAL A 177 16.94 24.29 -0.86
C VAL A 177 16.72 24.84 0.55
N ASP A 178 16.64 26.16 0.69
CA ASP A 178 16.43 26.81 1.98
C ASP A 178 15.02 26.57 2.54
N ASP A 179 13.99 26.58 1.68
CA ASP A 179 12.60 26.29 2.08
C ASP A 179 12.43 24.82 2.51
N ALA A 180 12.94 23.87 1.70
CA ALA A 180 12.92 22.46 2.03
C ALA A 180 13.69 22.17 3.33
N ALA A 181 14.84 22.82 3.56
CA ALA A 181 15.59 22.71 4.81
C ALA A 181 14.80 23.23 6.02
N ALA A 182 14.07 24.34 5.87
CA ALA A 182 13.23 24.87 6.94
C ALA A 182 12.07 23.92 7.30
N LEU A 183 11.45 23.29 6.31
CA LEU A 183 10.41 22.28 6.53
C LEU A 183 10.96 21.03 7.21
N LEU A 184 12.16 20.60 6.84
CA LEU A 184 12.84 19.48 7.49
C LEU A 184 13.16 19.78 8.96
N GLU A 185 13.56 21.01 9.30
CA GLU A 185 13.76 21.42 10.70
C GLU A 185 12.44 21.37 11.47
N SER A 186 11.36 21.93 10.90
CA SER A 186 10.03 21.87 11.52
C SER A 186 9.54 20.43 11.71
N LEU A 187 9.83 19.53 10.76
CA LEU A 187 9.52 18.11 10.88
C LEU A 187 10.35 17.47 12.01
N ALA A 188 11.65 17.79 12.10
CA ALA A 188 12.53 17.25 13.13
C ALA A 188 12.07 17.63 14.55
N ASP A 189 11.52 18.83 14.71
CA ASP A 189 10.94 19.30 15.96
C ASP A 189 9.63 18.59 16.32
N GLY A 190 8.77 18.32 15.33
CA GLY A 190 7.44 17.73 15.54
C GLY A 190 7.41 16.20 15.67
N VAL A 191 8.44 15.49 15.20
CA VAL A 191 8.49 14.03 15.29
C VAL A 191 9.04 13.60 16.65
N HIS A 192 8.27 12.82 17.41
CA HIS A 192 8.70 12.30 18.72
C HIS A 192 8.80 10.77 18.78
N ASP A 193 7.96 10.04 18.05
CA ASP A 193 7.91 8.57 18.07
C ASP A 193 8.74 7.93 16.95
N ASP A 194 9.21 6.69 17.14
CA ASP A 194 9.99 5.89 16.17
C ASP A 194 9.15 5.36 14.97
N LEU A 195 9.79 5.16 13.80
CA LEU A 195 9.22 4.42 12.66
C LEU A 195 9.47 2.92 12.87
N ARG A 196 8.75 2.31 13.80
CA ARG A 196 8.88 0.88 14.11
C ARG A 196 7.55 0.18 13.94
N VAL A 197 7.60 -1.02 13.38
CA VAL A 197 6.45 -1.92 13.35
C VAL A 197 6.17 -2.36 14.79
N SER A 198 5.03 -1.93 15.35
CA SER A 198 4.62 -2.41 16.66
C SER A 198 4.09 -3.84 16.51
N ALA A 199 4.73 -4.79 17.19
CA ALA A 199 4.40 -6.21 17.15
C ALA A 199 2.96 -6.57 17.62
N GLY A 200 2.14 -5.59 18.00
CA GLY A 200 0.76 -5.79 18.44
C GLY A 200 -0.29 -5.86 17.32
N ALA A 201 0.08 -5.58 16.06
CA ALA A 201 -0.87 -5.59 14.93
C ALA A 201 -0.96 -6.94 14.20
N THR A 202 -0.02 -7.85 14.44
CA THR A 202 -0.18 -9.27 14.06
C THR A 202 -0.94 -9.99 15.16
N ASP A 203 -2.16 -9.53 15.46
CA ASP A 203 -3.05 -10.25 16.37
C ASP A 203 -3.58 -11.49 15.66
N VAL A 204 -3.77 -12.55 16.42
CA VAL A 204 -4.19 -13.89 15.96
C VAL A 204 -5.46 -13.82 15.09
N ASP A 205 -6.28 -12.78 15.28
CA ASP A 205 -7.47 -12.47 14.50
C ASP A 205 -7.19 -12.15 13.02
N SER A 206 -6.10 -11.45 12.69
CA SER A 206 -5.74 -11.20 11.27
C SER A 206 -5.34 -12.49 10.55
N ALA A 207 -4.70 -13.42 11.25
CA ALA A 207 -4.36 -14.74 10.70
C ALA A 207 -5.61 -15.62 10.54
N LEU A 208 -6.57 -15.53 11.47
CA LEU A 208 -7.87 -16.22 11.38
C LEU A 208 -8.74 -15.68 10.24
N ASP A 209 -8.78 -14.36 10.04
CA ASP A 209 -9.51 -13.73 8.93
C ASP A 209 -8.90 -14.05 7.56
N ALA A 210 -7.58 -14.09 7.45
CA ALA A 210 -6.90 -14.54 6.23
C ALA A 210 -7.18 -16.01 5.91
N ALA A 211 -7.21 -16.88 6.93
CA ALA A 211 -7.56 -18.29 6.76
C ALA A 211 -9.03 -18.50 6.33
N GLY A 212 -9.94 -17.62 6.76
CA GLY A 212 -11.35 -17.64 6.36
C GLY A 212 -11.62 -17.23 4.91
N ARG A 213 -10.69 -16.50 4.27
CA ARG A 213 -10.83 -16.03 2.87
C ARG A 213 -10.33 -17.01 1.82
N VAL A 214 -9.69 -18.12 2.21
CA VAL A 214 -9.29 -19.16 1.26
C VAL A 214 -10.54 -19.91 0.79
N PRO A 215 -10.91 -19.87 -0.51
CA PRO A 215 -12.01 -20.65 -1.02
C PRO A 215 -11.70 -22.14 -0.83
N GLN A 216 -12.48 -22.79 0.03
CA GLN A 216 -12.44 -24.24 0.19
C GLN A 216 -12.80 -24.87 -1.15
N ALA A 217 -11.81 -25.47 -1.83
CA ALA A 217 -12.09 -26.30 -2.99
C ALA A 217 -13.00 -27.47 -2.54
N PRO A 218 -14.04 -27.83 -3.30
CA PRO A 218 -14.90 -28.95 -2.95
C PRO A 218 -14.04 -30.20 -2.78
N PRO A 219 -14.31 -31.06 -1.77
CA PRO A 219 -13.52 -32.25 -1.55
C PRO A 219 -13.71 -33.18 -2.75
N VAL A 220 -12.74 -33.17 -3.67
CA VAL A 220 -12.56 -34.29 -4.59
C VAL A 220 -12.05 -35.43 -3.73
N ALA A 221 -12.88 -36.44 -3.52
CA ALA A 221 -12.48 -37.67 -2.83
C ALA A 221 -11.43 -38.39 -3.70
N VAL A 222 -10.19 -37.94 -3.59
CA VAL A 222 -9.04 -38.67 -4.12
C VAL A 222 -8.72 -39.73 -3.08
N ASP A 223 -8.98 -40.98 -3.45
CA ASP A 223 -8.59 -42.14 -2.67
C ASP A 223 -7.05 -42.15 -2.56
N THR A 224 -6.56 -41.75 -1.40
CA THR A 224 -5.13 -41.74 -1.07
C THR A 224 -4.73 -43.03 -0.35
N SER A 225 -5.56 -44.08 -0.39
CA SER A 225 -5.12 -45.35 0.18
C SER A 225 -3.96 -45.89 -0.67
N MET A 226 -2.82 -45.99 0.01
CA MET A 226 -1.62 -46.67 -0.48
C MET A 226 -1.96 -48.14 -0.64
N GLN A 227 -2.31 -48.54 -1.86
CA GLN A 227 -2.52 -49.94 -2.23
C GLN A 227 -1.14 -50.58 -2.29
N THR A 228 -0.65 -50.96 -1.11
CA THR A 228 0.43 -51.93 -1.00
C THR A 228 -0.13 -53.24 -1.51
N ASP A 229 0.36 -53.62 -2.69
CA ASP A 229 0.24 -54.94 -3.27
C ASP A 229 0.76 -55.97 -2.27
N ALA A 230 -0.15 -56.46 -1.43
CA ALA A 230 0.13 -57.50 -0.46
C ALA A 230 0.64 -58.74 -1.20
N TYR A 231 1.94 -58.96 -1.05
CA TYR A 231 2.70 -60.14 -1.45
C TYR A 231 1.90 -61.43 -1.26
N ARG A 232 1.62 -62.14 -2.36
CA ARG A 232 0.96 -63.45 -2.36
C ARG A 232 2.00 -64.58 -2.39
N PRO A 233 2.06 -65.44 -1.36
CA PRO A 233 3.02 -66.54 -1.30
C PRO A 233 2.74 -67.67 -2.31
N GLU A 234 1.55 -67.70 -2.92
CA GLU A 234 1.19 -68.66 -3.97
C GLU A 234 1.89 -68.43 -5.32
N ASP A 235 2.45 -67.24 -5.59
CA ASP A 235 3.16 -66.95 -6.85
C ASP A 235 4.57 -67.57 -6.92
N LEU A 236 5.08 -68.11 -5.79
CA LEU A 236 6.45 -68.62 -5.68
C LEU A 236 6.58 -70.10 -6.07
N TRP A 237 5.47 -70.79 -6.36
CA TRP A 237 5.43 -72.26 -6.54
C TRP A 237 4.77 -72.72 -7.86
N GLN A 238 4.60 -71.83 -8.84
CA GLN A 238 4.14 -72.18 -10.20
C GLN A 238 5.25 -72.20 -11.25
N ALA A 239 6.49 -72.44 -10.82
CA ALA A 239 7.65 -72.61 -11.70
C ALA A 239 8.05 -74.09 -11.90
N GLU A 240 7.11 -75.05 -11.89
CA GLU A 240 7.41 -76.39 -12.40
C GLU A 240 6.18 -77.03 -13.05
N GLY A 241 6.09 -76.91 -14.38
CA GLY A 241 5.26 -77.78 -15.21
C GLY A 241 4.41 -77.07 -16.24
N ASP A 242 5.00 -76.59 -17.33
CA ASP A 242 4.80 -77.20 -18.65
C ASP A 242 5.48 -76.37 -19.74
N ALA A 243 6.31 -77.05 -20.52
CA ALA A 243 6.94 -76.53 -21.71
C ALA A 243 6.01 -76.75 -22.92
N ALA A 244 5.58 -75.68 -23.58
CA ALA A 244 5.28 -75.68 -25.03
C ALA A 244 4.99 -74.26 -25.55
N ASP A 245 5.86 -73.81 -26.45
CA ASP A 245 5.55 -73.18 -27.74
C ASP A 245 4.73 -71.87 -27.79
N ALA A 246 5.38 -70.74 -28.11
CA ALA A 246 5.09 -69.97 -29.33
C ALA A 246 5.90 -68.65 -29.40
N SER A 247 6.34 -68.38 -30.62
CA SER A 247 7.26 -67.37 -31.14
C SER A 247 6.83 -65.89 -31.12
N ALA A 248 7.83 -65.03 -30.86
CA ALA A 248 8.22 -63.74 -31.45
C ALA A 248 7.22 -62.88 -32.27
N GLU A 249 7.24 -61.55 -32.02
CA GLU A 249 7.66 -60.46 -32.95
C GLU A 249 7.75 -59.10 -32.19
N PRO A 250 8.75 -58.21 -32.48
CA PRO A 250 8.87 -56.87 -31.88
C PRO A 250 8.43 -55.73 -32.82
N HIS A 251 7.72 -54.72 -32.30
CA HIS A 251 7.37 -53.49 -33.03
C HIS A 251 8.34 -52.33 -32.75
N GLU A 252 8.74 -51.67 -33.84
CA GLU A 252 9.71 -50.57 -33.97
C GLU A 252 9.22 -49.24 -33.37
N ARG A 253 10.19 -48.40 -32.95
CA ARG A 253 9.99 -47.02 -32.47
C ARG A 253 10.44 -46.05 -33.56
N ASP A 254 9.60 -45.06 -33.89
CA ASP A 254 9.99 -43.91 -34.70
C ASP A 254 10.36 -42.73 -33.80
N GLU A 255 11.59 -42.25 -33.98
CA GLU A 255 12.11 -40.97 -33.49
C GLU A 255 11.90 -39.90 -34.56
N GLN A 256 11.40 -38.72 -34.19
CA GLN A 256 11.53 -37.51 -35.02
C GLN A 256 12.13 -36.36 -34.20
N ASP A 257 13.28 -35.95 -34.72
CA ASP A 257 14.15 -34.83 -34.38
C ASP A 257 13.64 -33.52 -35.00
N ALA A 258 13.83 -32.39 -34.31
CA ALA A 258 13.88 -31.05 -34.92
C ALA A 258 14.47 -29.98 -33.97
N SER A 259 15.81 -29.91 -34.02
CA SER A 259 16.72 -28.74 -34.00
C SER A 259 16.46 -27.49 -33.13
N ALA A 260 17.50 -27.20 -32.34
CA ALA A 260 17.83 -25.92 -31.73
C ALA A 260 18.24 -24.84 -32.75
N ALA A 261 17.99 -23.57 -32.39
CA ALA A 261 18.59 -22.40 -33.03
C ALA A 261 19.26 -21.50 -31.98
N ASP A 262 20.54 -21.28 -32.23
CA ASP A 262 21.52 -20.41 -31.58
C ASP A 262 21.36 -18.97 -32.09
N VAL A 263 21.37 -17.97 -31.21
CA VAL A 263 21.63 -16.56 -31.56
C VAL A 263 22.46 -15.92 -30.46
N THR A 264 23.71 -15.62 -30.82
CA THR A 264 24.71 -14.87 -30.07
C THR A 264 24.51 -13.35 -30.18
N GLY A 265 24.64 -12.66 -29.04
CA GLY A 265 25.42 -11.44 -28.81
C GLY A 265 25.14 -10.15 -29.59
N GLU A 266 24.75 -9.09 -28.85
CA GLU A 266 25.11 -7.66 -29.03
C GLU A 266 24.54 -6.91 -27.80
N GLU A 267 25.37 -6.39 -26.90
CA GLU A 267 26.06 -5.08 -26.88
C GLU A 267 25.36 -4.15 -25.86
N THR A 268 26.10 -3.81 -24.81
CA THR A 268 25.68 -2.98 -23.67
C THR A 268 25.50 -1.53 -24.10
N GLN A 269 24.30 -0.97 -23.89
CA GLN A 269 24.08 0.46 -23.97
C GLN A 269 23.81 1.04 -22.58
N ASP A 270 24.67 2.00 -22.26
CA ASP A 270 24.71 2.91 -21.13
C ASP A 270 23.41 3.73 -21.06
N LEU A 271 22.72 3.71 -19.91
CA LEU A 271 21.50 4.48 -19.64
C LEU A 271 21.73 5.36 -18.41
N GLY A 272 22.55 6.40 -18.59
CA GLY A 272 22.43 7.62 -17.82
C GLY A 272 21.43 8.53 -18.51
N ASP A 273 20.19 8.59 -17.99
CA ASP A 273 19.24 9.71 -18.11
C ASP A 273 17.87 9.29 -17.55
N LEU A 274 17.69 9.42 -16.23
CA LEU A 274 16.39 9.37 -15.56
C LEU A 274 16.37 10.38 -14.41
N ASP A 275 16.36 11.68 -14.75
CA ASP A 275 16.23 12.76 -13.75
C ASP A 275 15.17 13.81 -14.15
N GLU A 276 14.12 13.41 -14.87
CA GLU A 276 13.01 14.30 -15.30
C GLU A 276 11.60 13.75 -14.97
N ARG A 277 11.39 13.22 -13.76
CA ARG A 277 10.05 12.76 -13.33
C ARG A 277 9.62 13.25 -11.94
N ALA A 278 9.96 14.50 -11.63
CA ALA A 278 9.49 15.19 -10.43
C ALA A 278 8.69 16.47 -10.80
N GLU A 279 7.75 16.35 -11.74
CA GLU A 279 6.72 17.39 -11.94
C GLU A 279 5.35 16.85 -11.56
N ALA A 280 4.62 17.69 -10.80
CA ALA A 280 3.24 17.58 -10.33
C ALA A 280 2.96 16.84 -9.01
N ALA A 281 3.67 17.22 -7.93
CA ALA A 281 3.05 17.25 -6.59
C ALA A 281 2.80 18.72 -6.21
N GLY A 282 1.59 19.20 -6.49
CA GLY A 282 1.14 20.53 -6.11
C GLY A 282 0.92 20.61 -4.59
N ILE A 283 1.97 20.92 -3.83
CA ILE A 283 1.86 21.21 -2.40
C ILE A 283 1.50 22.70 -2.26
N THR A 284 0.21 22.99 -2.10
CA THR A 284 -0.28 24.33 -1.77
C THR A 284 0.00 24.65 -0.29
N GLY A 285 0.50 25.86 -0.04
CA GLY A 285 1.25 26.23 1.15
C GLY A 285 0.45 26.42 2.43
N VAL A 286 1.06 26.05 3.55
CA VAL A 286 0.65 26.48 4.90
C VAL A 286 1.29 27.82 5.20
N ARG A 287 0.50 28.89 5.10
CA ARG A 287 0.89 30.23 5.56
C ARG A 287 0.46 30.40 7.01
N GLY A 288 1.43 30.43 7.92
CA GLY A 288 1.22 30.74 9.33
C GLY A 288 0.74 32.18 9.51
N SER A 289 -0.35 32.37 10.24
CA SER A 289 -0.78 33.67 10.75
C SER A 289 -1.03 33.56 12.25
N SER A 290 -0.13 34.19 13.00
CA SER A 290 -0.24 34.41 14.43
C SER A 290 -1.33 35.44 14.72
N GLY A 291 -2.31 35.07 15.55
CA GLY A 291 -3.42 35.94 15.95
C GLY A 291 -3.91 35.62 17.37
N ASP A 292 -3.52 36.50 18.29
CA ASP A 292 -4.16 36.96 19.53
C ASP A 292 -5.38 36.18 20.10
N HIS A 293 -5.25 35.66 21.33
CA HIS A 293 -6.33 35.02 22.09
C HIS A 293 -6.84 35.92 23.23
N GLY A 294 -7.97 36.57 22.96
CA GLY A 294 -8.79 37.26 23.96
C GLY A 294 -9.71 36.30 24.72
N THR A 295 -9.74 36.47 26.04
CA THR A 295 -10.51 35.75 27.05
C THR A 295 -12.03 35.89 26.94
N ALA A 296 -12.81 34.81 27.14
CA ALA A 296 -14.16 34.86 27.72
C ALA A 296 -14.70 33.51 28.26
N LYS A 297 -14.67 33.37 29.60
CA LYS A 297 -15.75 32.98 30.54
C LYS A 297 -16.79 31.91 30.11
N GLY A 298 -16.81 30.78 30.82
CA GLY A 298 -17.90 29.79 30.81
C GLY A 298 -19.12 30.17 31.67
N PRO A 299 -20.14 29.29 31.70
CA PRO A 299 -20.70 28.87 32.98
C PRO A 299 -21.03 27.36 33.10
N SER A 300 -21.31 27.00 34.35
CA SER A 300 -21.40 25.68 34.98
C SER A 300 -22.75 24.95 34.82
N ALA A 301 -22.65 23.62 34.73
CA ALA A 301 -23.49 22.50 35.23
C ALA A 301 -25.01 22.64 35.46
N ALA A 302 -25.77 21.63 34.98
CA ALA A 302 -26.52 20.66 35.80
C ALA A 302 -27.45 19.75 34.97
N GLY A 303 -27.56 18.47 35.36
CA GLY A 303 -28.79 17.67 35.21
C GLY A 303 -28.74 16.45 34.29
N ARG A 304 -28.46 15.26 34.85
CA ARG A 304 -28.86 13.95 34.29
C ARG A 304 -30.28 13.60 34.75
N PRO A 305 -31.07 12.94 33.90
CA PRO A 305 -31.82 11.77 34.35
C PRO A 305 -31.55 10.52 33.46
N LEU A 306 -32.07 9.38 33.91
CA LEU A 306 -31.79 8.01 33.48
C LEU A 306 -33.03 7.42 32.77
N ALA A 307 -32.81 6.62 31.70
CA ALA A 307 -33.70 5.67 30.94
C ALA A 307 -33.72 6.03 29.44
N ALA A 308 -33.68 5.14 28.43
CA ALA A 308 -33.85 3.68 28.27
C ALA A 308 -32.99 3.22 27.04
N PRO A 309 -33.03 1.95 26.55
CA PRO A 309 -31.98 1.39 25.70
C PRO A 309 -32.05 1.80 24.21
N ASP A 310 -30.87 2.10 23.67
CA ASP A 310 -30.36 1.88 22.30
C ASP A 310 -31.22 2.30 21.08
N ASP A 311 -31.31 3.62 20.85
CA ASP A 311 -31.52 4.23 19.51
C ASP A 311 -30.36 5.18 19.11
N ASP A 312 -29.40 5.45 20.02
CA ASP A 312 -28.32 6.45 19.87
C ASP A 312 -27.34 6.16 18.70
N HIS A 313 -27.29 4.92 18.20
CA HIS A 313 -26.35 4.54 17.14
C HIS A 313 -26.76 5.04 15.74
N LEU A 314 -28.06 5.21 15.48
CA LEU A 314 -28.57 5.70 14.20
C LEU A 314 -28.49 7.23 14.14
N ASP A 315 -28.89 7.91 15.22
CA ASP A 315 -28.77 9.37 15.34
C ASP A 315 -27.30 9.83 15.29
N SER A 316 -26.38 9.07 15.89
CA SER A 316 -24.95 9.33 15.82
C SER A 316 -24.37 9.15 14.40
N ALA A 317 -24.86 8.16 13.64
CA ALA A 317 -24.43 7.93 12.27
C ALA A 317 -24.94 9.04 11.32
N GLU A 318 -26.21 9.44 11.45
CA GLU A 318 -26.78 10.55 10.68
C GLU A 318 -26.13 11.89 11.02
N GLU A 319 -25.78 12.11 12.29
CA GLU A 319 -25.05 13.29 12.73
C GLU A 319 -23.62 13.31 12.19
N ALA A 320 -22.92 12.17 12.20
CA ALA A 320 -21.61 12.01 11.57
C ALA A 320 -21.67 12.27 10.05
N GLN A 321 -22.71 11.78 9.36
CA GLN A 321 -22.92 12.05 7.93
C GLN A 321 -23.15 13.54 7.65
N ARG A 322 -23.97 14.19 8.47
CA ARG A 322 -24.25 15.64 8.34
C ARG A 322 -22.99 16.47 8.58
N ALA A 323 -22.17 16.08 9.57
CA ALA A 323 -20.88 16.69 9.85
C ALA A 323 -19.89 16.47 8.69
N ALA A 324 -19.87 15.27 8.09
CA ALA A 324 -19.03 14.95 6.95
C ALA A 324 -19.40 15.77 5.71
N ARG A 325 -20.70 15.90 5.38
CA ARG A 325 -21.16 16.77 4.29
C ARG A 325 -20.77 18.23 4.50
N ALA A 326 -20.99 18.77 5.69
CA ALA A 326 -20.65 20.16 6.03
C ALA A 326 -19.13 20.43 6.00
N ALA A 327 -18.31 19.44 6.31
CA ALA A 327 -16.86 19.55 6.24
C ALA A 327 -16.32 19.37 4.81
N LEU A 328 -16.92 18.51 3.99
CA LEU A 328 -16.57 18.39 2.58
C LEU A 328 -16.86 19.70 1.84
N GLN A 329 -18.04 20.29 2.05
CA GLN A 329 -18.39 21.58 1.44
C GLN A 329 -17.37 22.68 1.77
N ARG A 330 -16.91 22.75 3.03
CA ARG A 330 -15.87 23.69 3.48
C ARG A 330 -14.52 23.41 2.81
N TRP A 331 -14.14 22.15 2.71
CA TRP A 331 -12.89 21.73 2.10
C TRP A 331 -12.86 22.02 0.59
N THR A 332 -13.93 21.70 -0.14
CA THR A 332 -14.05 22.00 -1.57
C THR A 332 -14.10 23.51 -1.86
N SER A 333 -14.69 24.31 -0.96
CA SER A 333 -14.71 25.77 -1.11
C SER A 333 -13.34 26.42 -0.82
N SER A 334 -12.56 25.90 0.14
CA SER A 334 -11.22 26.43 0.45
C SER A 334 -10.14 26.03 -0.56
N ALA A 335 -10.38 25.01 -1.39
CA ALA A 335 -9.49 24.66 -2.50
C ALA A 335 -9.72 25.51 -3.77
N SER A 336 -10.78 26.34 -3.79
CA SER A 336 -11.16 27.20 -4.92
C SER A 336 -10.81 28.68 -4.72
N GLU A 337 -10.25 29.07 -3.57
CA GLU A 337 -9.68 30.41 -3.27
C GLU A 337 -8.15 30.36 -3.31
#